data_AF-D5AR04-F1
#
_entry.id   AF-D5AR04-F1
#
_cell.length_a   1.000
_cell.length_b   1.000
_cell.length_c   1.000
_cell.angle_alpha   90.00
_cell.angle_beta   90.00
_cell.angle_gamma   90.00
#
_symmetry.space_group_name_H-M   'P 1'
#
loop_
_entity.id
_entity.type
_entity.pdbx_description
1 polymer ?
#
loop_
_entity_poly.entity_id
_entity_poly.type
_entity_poly.pdbx_seq_one_letter_code
_entity_poly.pdbx_strand_id
1 'polypeptide(L)'
;MRPALSLGGIVLAAGLALPSASFCDGLGPDGTLSATLSGGARLIPLAVPERSYVSGQFQPGGVEQALDLIGPDGRRRDLARGSDGVQEFHLVMPPAGALRVTGAAGSAFSLRLTRVVPPGAQVAPPSVPRSPRIAALAETLARGGDSRAFWAEVAQQGTPLVEPDGDGLIVTFLYRGAAQNVRLVGGPSNDHDWLERLGTSDVWLRSYRVGPDIRLSYRLAPDVPALPGPPRAQRMALLATVGPDPLNPRRWPEDRATASVYEGPAAPEQPGFPAPALPVEELRFASAILHNSRRVQIWRSPGFAPADPQALLLVVFDGPTAVRDWRLPGALQALVAAGRLPPLAAVFIDPIDSETRSAELPGNPDFSRAMAEELLPFAARHLGLTPAPARTVLAGASFGGIAAARIALDHPDRFGAAIALSGSFWWAPEGRGPQPLVWMAERALAAAQLPRLVLSAGSYETARPDEEGPPPDDIREASRQLYAVLRARGAEAAFLPHAGGHDGFVWRGELTEALLRLYGR
;
A
#
# COMPACT_ATOMS: atom_id res chain seq x y z
N MET A 1 -66.53 33.21 22.93
CA MET A 1 -65.69 34.20 23.64
C MET A 1 -64.22 33.94 23.31
N ARG A 2 -63.59 34.85 22.56
CA ARG A 2 -62.13 35.14 22.61
C ARG A 2 -61.88 36.15 23.75
N PRO A 3 -60.68 36.28 24.36
CA PRO A 3 -59.44 36.84 23.75
C PRO A 3 -58.19 35.95 24.01
N ALA A 4 -57.08 35.93 23.25
CA ALA A 4 -56.26 36.90 22.49
C ALA A 4 -55.10 37.56 23.30
N LEU A 5 -53.85 37.19 22.94
CA LEU A 5 -52.54 37.91 22.99
C LEU A 5 -51.47 36.84 22.62
N SER A 6 -50.79 36.75 21.45
CA SER A 6 -50.02 37.67 20.60
C SER A 6 -48.66 38.11 21.17
N LEU A 7 -47.52 37.56 20.70
CA LEU A 7 -46.61 38.12 19.66
C LEU A 7 -45.18 37.52 19.70
N GLY A 8 -44.61 37.30 18.50
CA GLY A 8 -43.16 37.17 18.21
C GLY A 8 -42.68 35.74 17.97
N GLY A 9 -42.30 35.26 16.77
CA GLY A 9 -42.02 35.89 15.49
C GLY A 9 -40.52 35.83 15.16
N ILE A 10 -40.03 34.74 14.56
CA ILE A 10 -38.81 34.74 13.70
C ILE A 10 -39.04 33.83 12.48
N VAL A 11 -39.32 34.52 11.37
CA VAL A 11 -39.06 34.28 9.95
C VAL A 11 -38.41 32.94 9.53
N LEU A 12 -39.19 32.12 8.83
CA LEU A 12 -38.71 31.08 7.90
C LEU A 12 -38.38 31.74 6.55
N ALA A 13 -37.13 31.69 6.11
CA ALA A 13 -36.72 32.19 4.81
C ALA A 13 -36.95 31.14 3.71
N ALA A 14 -37.88 31.46 2.81
CA ALA A 14 -37.98 31.09 1.39
C ALA A 14 -37.56 29.66 0.98
N GLY A 15 -38.55 28.76 0.97
CA GLY A 15 -38.53 27.59 0.10
C GLY A 15 -38.62 28.04 -1.36
N LEU A 16 -37.63 27.66 -2.17
CA LEU A 16 -37.72 27.67 -3.62
C LEU A 16 -38.72 26.59 -4.05
N ALA A 17 -40.00 26.97 -4.13
CA ALA A 17 -41.00 26.19 -4.82
C ALA A 17 -40.63 26.14 -6.31
N LEU A 18 -40.34 24.94 -6.81
CA LEU A 18 -40.26 24.68 -8.25
C LEU A 18 -41.62 25.07 -8.88
N PRO A 19 -41.66 25.85 -9.96
CA PRO A 19 -42.91 26.16 -10.63
C PRO A 19 -43.55 24.86 -11.11
N SER A 20 -44.85 24.72 -10.84
CA SER A 20 -45.71 23.66 -11.34
C SER A 20 -45.72 23.71 -12.88
N ALA A 21 -44.77 23.00 -13.49
CA ALA A 21 -44.77 22.69 -14.90
C ALA A 21 -45.83 21.62 -15.16
N SER A 22 -46.64 21.83 -16.20
CA SER A 22 -47.52 20.81 -16.77
C SER A 22 -46.77 19.48 -16.88
N PHE A 23 -47.38 18.39 -16.40
CA PHE A 23 -46.87 17.03 -16.58
C PHE A 23 -46.70 16.77 -18.09
N CYS A 24 -45.51 17.02 -18.61
CA CYS A 24 -45.04 16.38 -19.83
C CYS A 24 -44.72 14.94 -19.44
N ASP A 25 -45.28 13.98 -20.18
CA ASP A 25 -44.87 12.58 -20.08
C ASP A 25 -43.33 12.50 -20.14
N GLY A 26 -42.73 11.89 -19.11
CA GLY A 26 -41.28 11.71 -19.05
C GLY A 26 -40.80 10.90 -20.24
N LEU A 27 -39.56 11.14 -20.69
CA LEU A 27 -39.00 10.38 -21.81
C LEU A 27 -38.78 8.92 -21.36
N GLY A 28 -39.62 8.02 -21.89
CA GLY A 28 -39.57 6.59 -21.59
C GLY A 28 -38.56 5.82 -22.46
N PRO A 29 -38.44 4.49 -22.24
CA PRO A 29 -37.60 3.62 -23.07
C PRO A 29 -37.90 3.77 -24.56
N ASP A 30 -36.84 3.81 -25.39
CA ASP A 30 -36.89 4.05 -26.85
C ASP A 30 -37.53 5.39 -27.28
N GLY A 31 -37.85 6.26 -26.33
CA GLY A 31 -38.43 7.57 -26.57
C GLY A 31 -37.46 8.51 -27.29
N THR A 32 -38.01 9.34 -28.18
CA THR A 32 -37.32 10.45 -28.82
C THR A 32 -38.04 11.75 -28.51
N LEU A 33 -37.30 12.76 -28.08
CA LEU A 33 -37.76 14.12 -27.82
C LEU A 33 -36.99 15.09 -28.72
N SER A 34 -37.69 15.68 -29.69
CA SER A 34 -37.20 16.81 -30.46
C SER A 34 -37.90 18.07 -30.00
N ALA A 35 -37.15 19.10 -29.61
CA ALA A 35 -37.74 20.34 -29.12
C ALA A 35 -36.82 21.54 -29.31
N THR A 36 -37.41 22.73 -29.13
CA THR A 36 -36.68 23.99 -29.07
C THR A 36 -36.59 24.47 -27.63
N LEU A 37 -35.43 25.00 -27.23
CA LEU A 37 -35.25 25.64 -25.94
C LEU A 37 -36.03 26.96 -25.89
N SER A 38 -37.04 27.06 -25.03
CA SER A 38 -37.79 28.30 -24.81
C SER A 38 -37.03 29.34 -23.97
N GLY A 39 -35.97 28.92 -23.28
CA GLY A 39 -35.06 29.75 -22.48
C GLY A 39 -33.66 29.13 -22.42
N GLY A 40 -32.81 29.54 -21.47
CA GLY A 40 -31.41 29.07 -21.40
C GLY A 40 -31.21 27.60 -20.98
N ALA A 41 -32.27 26.93 -20.52
CA ALA A 41 -32.21 25.53 -20.10
C ALA A 41 -33.60 24.87 -20.16
N ARG A 42 -33.60 23.54 -20.31
CA ARG A 42 -34.80 22.70 -20.20
C ARG A 42 -34.50 21.44 -19.39
N LEU A 43 -35.36 21.15 -18.42
CA LEU A 43 -35.34 19.89 -17.68
C LEU A 43 -36.21 18.86 -18.40
N ILE A 44 -35.73 17.62 -18.43
CA ILE A 44 -36.35 16.48 -19.10
C ILE A 44 -36.36 15.32 -18.10
N PRO A 45 -37.51 15.05 -17.45
CA PRO A 45 -37.64 13.88 -16.60
C PRO A 45 -37.59 12.61 -17.46
N LEU A 46 -36.93 11.56 -16.94
CA LEU A 46 -36.88 10.26 -17.59
C LEU A 46 -37.84 9.29 -16.88
N ALA A 47 -38.71 8.64 -17.65
CA ALA A 47 -39.66 7.66 -17.14
C ALA A 47 -39.02 6.26 -17.12
N VAL A 48 -37.92 6.11 -16.39
CA VAL A 48 -37.14 4.88 -16.29
C VAL A 48 -36.86 4.56 -14.81
N PRO A 49 -36.76 3.27 -14.40
CA PRO A 49 -36.48 2.93 -13.01
C PRO A 49 -35.14 3.49 -12.53
N GLU A 50 -35.06 3.81 -11.24
CA GLU A 50 -33.80 4.17 -10.58
C GLU A 50 -32.75 3.06 -10.77
N ARG A 51 -31.48 3.46 -10.83
CA ARG A 51 -30.32 2.59 -11.07
C ARG A 51 -30.30 1.90 -12.44
N SER A 52 -31.25 2.18 -13.33
CA SER A 52 -31.18 1.71 -14.71
C SER A 52 -29.97 2.32 -15.42
N TYR A 53 -29.26 1.51 -16.19
CA TYR A 53 -28.29 2.01 -17.16
C TYR A 53 -29.07 2.53 -18.37
N VAL A 54 -28.77 3.76 -18.77
CA VAL A 54 -29.38 4.41 -19.94
C VAL A 54 -28.26 4.88 -20.85
N SER A 55 -28.35 4.52 -22.13
CA SER A 55 -27.58 5.17 -23.18
C SER A 55 -28.53 5.85 -24.17
N GLY A 56 -28.03 6.89 -24.81
CA GLY A 56 -28.81 7.62 -25.78
C GLY A 56 -27.95 8.50 -26.68
N GLN A 57 -28.66 9.24 -27.53
CA GLN A 57 -28.11 10.16 -28.49
C GLN A 57 -28.67 11.55 -28.23
N PHE A 58 -27.80 12.55 -28.24
CA PHE A 58 -28.11 13.96 -28.10
C PHE A 58 -27.59 14.71 -29.32
N GLN A 59 -28.47 15.40 -30.02
CA GLN A 59 -28.12 16.18 -31.21
C GLN A 59 -28.47 17.66 -31.00
N PRO A 60 -27.46 18.53 -30.88
CA PRO A 60 -27.65 19.97 -30.85
C PRO A 60 -28.08 20.55 -32.21
N GLY A 61 -28.86 21.62 -32.20
CA GLY A 61 -29.38 22.27 -33.41
C GLY A 61 -28.59 23.50 -33.87
N GLY A 62 -27.32 23.32 -34.23
CA GLY A 62 -26.48 24.32 -34.90
C GLY A 62 -25.84 25.41 -34.01
N VAL A 63 -26.04 25.36 -32.69
CA VAL A 63 -25.39 26.23 -31.70
C VAL A 63 -24.95 25.43 -30.49
N GLU A 64 -23.92 25.88 -29.77
CA GLU A 64 -23.38 25.15 -28.63
C GLU A 64 -24.46 24.90 -27.56
N GLN A 65 -24.62 23.63 -27.23
CA GLN A 65 -25.52 23.13 -26.18
C GLN A 65 -24.80 22.08 -25.35
N ALA A 66 -25.24 21.92 -24.10
CA ALA A 66 -24.77 20.88 -23.20
C ALA A 66 -25.94 20.07 -22.63
N LEU A 67 -25.70 18.77 -22.46
CA LEU A 67 -26.58 17.83 -21.79
C LEU A 67 -25.93 17.43 -20.45
N ASP A 68 -26.64 17.68 -19.36
CA ASP A 68 -26.23 17.33 -18.00
C ASP A 68 -27.21 16.33 -17.39
N LEU A 69 -26.70 15.43 -16.55
CA LEU A 69 -27.51 14.71 -15.56
C LEU A 69 -27.57 15.53 -14.27
N ILE A 70 -28.77 15.76 -13.75
CA ILE A 70 -29.01 16.44 -12.48
C ILE A 70 -29.38 15.38 -11.43
N GLY A 71 -28.59 15.33 -10.35
CA GLY A 71 -28.85 14.50 -9.18
C GLY A 71 -29.82 15.16 -8.18
N PRO A 72 -30.30 14.40 -7.19
CA PRO A 72 -31.26 14.90 -6.18
C PRO A 72 -30.69 16.00 -5.26
N ASP A 73 -29.37 16.08 -5.15
CA ASP A 73 -28.64 17.13 -4.42
C ASP A 73 -28.31 18.36 -5.29
N GLY A 74 -28.80 18.38 -6.54
CA GLY A 74 -28.52 19.43 -7.52
C GLY A 74 -27.13 19.35 -8.15
N ARG A 75 -26.30 18.35 -7.81
CA ARG A 75 -25.02 18.12 -8.49
C ARG A 75 -25.27 17.77 -9.95
N ARG A 76 -24.38 18.27 -10.80
CA ARG A 76 -24.45 18.10 -12.25
C ARG A 76 -23.32 17.21 -12.72
N ARG A 77 -23.63 16.32 -13.64
CA ARG A 77 -22.65 15.53 -14.37
C ARG A 77 -22.82 15.79 -15.85
N ASP A 78 -21.81 16.38 -16.46
CA ASP A 78 -21.76 16.62 -17.90
C ASP A 78 -21.80 15.28 -18.63
N LEU A 79 -22.75 15.14 -19.56
CA LEU A 79 -22.93 13.92 -20.35
C LEU A 79 -22.51 14.11 -21.80
N ALA A 80 -22.81 15.26 -22.39
CA ALA A 80 -22.45 15.60 -23.76
C ALA A 80 -22.44 17.13 -23.95
N ARG A 81 -21.65 17.61 -24.90
CA ARG A 81 -21.60 19.02 -25.30
C ARG A 81 -21.23 19.12 -26.77
N GLY A 82 -21.88 20.00 -27.51
CA GLY A 82 -21.57 20.24 -28.91
C GLY A 82 -22.48 21.28 -29.53
N SER A 83 -22.15 21.72 -30.74
CA SER A 83 -22.96 22.66 -31.50
C SER A 83 -23.77 22.02 -32.63
N ASP A 84 -23.41 20.81 -33.05
CA ASP A 84 -24.09 20.00 -34.06
C ASP A 84 -23.63 18.54 -33.95
N GLY A 85 -24.15 17.67 -34.81
CA GLY A 85 -23.83 16.24 -34.87
C GLY A 85 -24.45 15.44 -33.72
N VAL A 86 -24.43 14.11 -33.85
CA VAL A 86 -24.99 13.21 -32.83
C VAL A 86 -23.92 12.88 -31.80
N GLN A 87 -24.16 13.26 -30.55
CA GLN A 87 -23.35 12.92 -29.40
C GLN A 87 -23.95 11.72 -28.67
N GLU A 88 -23.14 10.74 -28.31
CA GLU A 88 -23.60 9.64 -27.47
C GLU A 88 -23.46 10.01 -25.99
N PHE A 89 -24.41 9.55 -25.17
CA PHE A 89 -24.34 9.71 -23.73
C PHE A 89 -24.69 8.42 -22.99
N HIS A 90 -24.15 8.31 -21.77
CA HIS A 90 -24.32 7.16 -20.89
C HIS A 90 -24.50 7.61 -19.45
N LEU A 91 -25.49 7.04 -18.78
CA LEU A 91 -25.77 7.34 -17.38
C LEU A 91 -26.32 6.13 -16.63
N VAL A 92 -26.22 6.20 -15.30
CA VAL A 92 -26.98 5.36 -14.38
C VAL A 92 -27.96 6.28 -13.67
N MET A 93 -29.25 5.94 -13.71
CA MET A 93 -30.30 6.81 -13.20
C MET A 93 -30.20 6.99 -11.69
N PRO A 94 -29.97 8.22 -11.19
CA PRO A 94 -29.98 8.49 -9.76
C PRO A 94 -31.42 8.61 -9.26
N PRO A 95 -31.63 8.51 -7.94
CA PRO A 95 -32.94 8.79 -7.34
C PRO A 95 -33.41 10.20 -7.69
N ALA A 96 -34.66 10.33 -8.17
CA ALA A 96 -35.24 11.59 -8.63
C ALA A 96 -34.41 12.40 -9.66
N GLY A 97 -33.59 11.71 -10.47
CA GLY A 97 -32.75 12.34 -11.49
C GLY A 97 -33.50 12.85 -12.71
N ALA A 98 -32.96 13.89 -13.35
CA ALA A 98 -33.46 14.39 -14.64
C ALA A 98 -32.31 14.81 -15.55
N LEU A 99 -32.56 14.80 -16.86
CA LEU A 99 -31.66 15.39 -17.83
C LEU A 99 -31.90 16.88 -17.95
N ARG A 100 -30.85 17.65 -18.18
CA ARG A 100 -30.91 19.08 -18.40
C ARG A 100 -30.17 19.44 -19.68
N VAL A 101 -30.89 20.00 -20.65
CA VAL A 101 -30.28 20.58 -21.84
C VAL A 101 -30.11 22.08 -21.60
N THR A 102 -28.94 22.63 -21.91
CA THR A 102 -28.65 24.07 -21.85
C THR A 102 -28.13 24.59 -23.18
N GLY A 103 -28.44 25.84 -23.47
CA GLY A 103 -28.04 26.50 -24.71
C GLY A 103 -28.76 27.82 -24.93
N ALA A 104 -28.55 28.44 -26.08
CA ALA A 104 -29.23 29.68 -26.45
C ALA A 104 -30.75 29.47 -26.60
N ALA A 105 -31.54 30.43 -26.13
CA ALA A 105 -32.99 30.41 -26.35
C ALA A 105 -33.31 30.41 -27.86
N GLY A 106 -34.29 29.61 -28.26
CA GLY A 106 -34.66 29.41 -29.67
C GLY A 106 -33.87 28.33 -30.40
N SER A 107 -32.86 27.71 -29.76
CA SER A 107 -32.10 26.61 -30.38
C SER A 107 -32.81 25.26 -30.26
N ALA A 108 -32.82 24.51 -31.36
CA ALA A 108 -33.42 23.18 -31.43
C ALA A 108 -32.46 22.12 -30.87
N PHE A 109 -32.99 20.99 -30.42
CA PHE A 109 -32.23 19.80 -30.07
C PHE A 109 -33.08 18.54 -30.26
N SER A 110 -32.42 17.40 -30.40
CA SER A 110 -33.04 16.08 -30.35
C SER A 110 -32.36 15.22 -29.30
N LEU A 111 -33.15 14.47 -28.54
CA LEU A 111 -32.69 13.54 -27.52
C LEU A 111 -33.41 12.20 -27.72
N ARG A 112 -32.66 11.12 -27.85
CA ARG A 112 -33.20 9.77 -28.02
C ARG A 112 -32.57 8.82 -27.03
N LEU A 113 -33.39 8.03 -26.34
CA LEU A 113 -32.88 6.89 -25.58
C LEU A 113 -32.67 5.72 -26.54
N THR A 114 -31.47 5.14 -26.54
CA THR A 114 -31.12 4.01 -27.41
C THR A 114 -31.10 2.68 -26.66
N ARG A 115 -30.86 2.70 -25.34
CA ARG A 115 -30.90 1.51 -24.51
C ARG A 115 -31.27 1.88 -23.08
N VAL A 116 -32.18 1.11 -22.49
CA VAL A 116 -32.48 1.15 -21.06
C VAL A 116 -32.35 -0.27 -20.51
N VAL A 117 -31.41 -0.47 -19.59
CA VAL A 117 -31.23 -1.75 -18.90
C VAL A 117 -31.65 -1.57 -17.43
N PRO A 118 -32.83 -2.06 -17.03
CA PRO A 118 -33.30 -1.94 -15.66
C PRO A 118 -32.40 -2.75 -14.71
N PRO A 119 -32.35 -2.42 -13.40
CA PRO A 119 -31.44 -3.07 -12.45
C PRO A 119 -31.52 -4.60 -12.44
N GLY A 120 -32.74 -5.16 -12.55
CA GLY A 120 -32.94 -6.61 -12.58
C GLY A 120 -32.44 -7.31 -13.86
N ALA A 121 -32.18 -6.56 -14.94
CA ALA A 121 -31.62 -7.08 -16.18
C ALA A 121 -30.13 -6.76 -16.35
N GLN A 122 -29.54 -5.99 -15.43
CA GLN A 122 -28.11 -5.75 -15.40
C GLN A 122 -27.42 -6.97 -14.82
N VAL A 123 -26.71 -7.70 -15.66
CA VAL A 123 -25.93 -8.87 -15.26
C VAL A 123 -24.48 -8.42 -15.13
N ALA A 124 -23.94 -8.51 -13.92
CA ALA A 124 -22.49 -8.36 -13.74
C ALA A 124 -21.79 -9.46 -14.56
N PRO A 125 -20.73 -9.14 -15.32
CA PRO A 125 -19.98 -10.16 -16.02
C PRO A 125 -19.53 -11.24 -15.01
N PRO A 126 -19.59 -12.53 -15.38
CA PRO A 126 -19.22 -13.60 -14.46
C PRO A 126 -17.75 -13.43 -14.07
N SER A 127 -17.47 -13.27 -12.78
CA SER A 127 -16.11 -13.37 -12.27
C SER A 127 -15.74 -14.84 -12.20
N VAL A 128 -14.96 -15.31 -13.17
CA VAL A 128 -14.40 -16.67 -13.11
C VAL A 128 -13.30 -16.67 -12.05
N PRO A 129 -13.43 -17.45 -10.96
CA PRO A 129 -12.38 -17.53 -9.97
C PRO A 129 -11.09 -18.02 -10.61
N ARG A 130 -9.95 -17.38 -10.29
CA ARG A 130 -8.65 -17.78 -10.84
C ARG A 130 -8.27 -19.19 -10.44
N SER A 131 -8.55 -19.56 -9.19
CA SER A 131 -8.31 -20.88 -8.63
C SER A 131 -9.27 -21.91 -9.22
N PRO A 132 -8.76 -22.99 -9.85
CA PRO A 132 -9.58 -24.12 -10.30
C PRO A 132 -10.44 -24.74 -9.20
N ARG A 133 -9.88 -24.90 -7.99
CA ARG A 133 -10.65 -25.39 -6.83
C ARG A 133 -11.77 -24.45 -6.41
N ILE A 134 -11.55 -23.14 -6.42
CA ILE A 134 -12.61 -22.16 -6.13
C ILE A 134 -13.66 -22.15 -7.25
N ALA A 135 -13.26 -22.32 -8.52
CA ALA A 135 -14.20 -22.46 -9.62
C ALA A 135 -15.10 -23.71 -9.46
N ALA A 136 -14.52 -24.86 -9.12
CA ALA A 136 -15.28 -26.08 -8.85
C ALA A 136 -16.24 -25.93 -7.64
N LEU A 137 -15.82 -25.20 -6.61
CA LEU A 137 -16.70 -24.85 -5.49
C LEU A 137 -17.84 -23.92 -5.94
N ALA A 138 -17.55 -22.92 -6.77
CA ALA A 138 -18.56 -22.02 -7.31
C ALA A 138 -19.64 -22.78 -8.10
N GLU A 139 -19.25 -23.75 -8.94
CA GLU A 139 -20.18 -24.63 -9.66
C GLU A 139 -21.00 -25.52 -8.72
N THR A 140 -20.39 -26.01 -7.63
CA THR A 140 -21.09 -26.80 -6.62
C THR A 140 -22.17 -25.97 -5.92
N LEU A 141 -21.83 -24.73 -5.54
CA LEU A 141 -22.78 -23.80 -4.93
C LEU A 141 -23.90 -23.39 -5.91
N ALA A 142 -23.56 -23.16 -7.19
CA ALA A 142 -24.54 -22.83 -8.23
C ALA A 142 -25.57 -23.96 -8.46
N ARG A 143 -25.19 -25.21 -8.19
CA ARG A 143 -26.08 -26.39 -8.24
C ARG A 143 -26.84 -26.64 -6.93
N GLY A 144 -26.76 -25.73 -5.95
CA GLY A 144 -27.44 -25.84 -4.66
C GLY A 144 -26.70 -26.66 -3.60
N GLY A 145 -25.40 -26.94 -3.80
CA GLY A 145 -24.54 -27.57 -2.81
C GLY A 145 -24.07 -26.62 -1.70
N ASP A 146 -23.16 -27.10 -0.84
CA ASP A 146 -22.56 -26.34 0.27
C ASP A 146 -21.02 -26.37 0.27
N SER A 147 -20.40 -25.65 1.20
CA SER A 147 -18.94 -25.51 1.33
C SER A 147 -18.30 -26.45 2.36
N ARG A 148 -19.05 -27.39 2.97
CA ARG A 148 -18.55 -28.19 4.10
C ARG A 148 -17.40 -29.11 3.71
N ALA A 149 -17.54 -29.81 2.59
CA ALA A 149 -16.50 -30.71 2.08
C ALA A 149 -15.22 -29.94 1.73
N PHE A 150 -15.36 -28.78 1.08
CA PHE A 150 -14.25 -27.88 0.79
C PHE A 150 -13.51 -27.44 2.05
N TRP A 151 -14.24 -27.00 3.09
CA TRP A 151 -13.58 -26.58 4.32
C TRP A 151 -12.95 -27.73 5.11
N ALA A 152 -13.50 -28.94 5.04
CA ALA A 152 -12.87 -30.12 5.63
C ALA A 152 -11.53 -30.43 4.95
N GLU A 153 -11.46 -30.28 3.62
CA GLU A 153 -10.24 -30.43 2.85
C GLU A 153 -9.21 -29.32 3.17
N VAL A 154 -9.64 -28.05 3.17
CA VAL A 154 -8.76 -26.91 3.50
C VAL A 154 -8.22 -27.02 4.91
N ALA A 155 -9.01 -27.48 5.88
CA ALA A 155 -8.55 -27.69 7.25
C ALA A 155 -7.46 -28.78 7.36
N GLN A 156 -7.45 -29.77 6.45
CA GLN A 156 -6.41 -30.81 6.41
C GLN A 156 -5.15 -30.35 5.69
N GLN A 157 -5.29 -29.59 4.60
CA GLN A 157 -4.15 -29.12 3.79
C GLN A 157 -3.49 -27.86 4.35
N GLY A 158 -4.25 -27.04 5.08
CA GLY A 158 -3.86 -25.72 5.54
C GLY A 158 -4.06 -24.64 4.48
N THR A 159 -3.71 -23.41 4.85
CA THR A 159 -3.77 -22.23 3.98
C THR A 159 -2.40 -21.55 3.85
N PRO A 160 -2.16 -20.72 2.81
CA PRO A 160 -3.05 -20.45 1.68
C PRO A 160 -3.22 -21.66 0.76
N LEU A 161 -4.28 -21.67 -0.04
CA LEU A 161 -4.44 -22.66 -1.10
C LEU A 161 -3.46 -22.32 -2.23
N VAL A 162 -2.71 -23.31 -2.72
CA VAL A 162 -1.71 -23.11 -3.77
C VAL A 162 -1.95 -24.11 -4.89
N GLU A 163 -2.03 -23.60 -6.12
CA GLU A 163 -2.26 -24.39 -7.32
C GLU A 163 -1.25 -23.98 -8.41
N PRO A 164 -0.78 -24.90 -9.26
CA PRO A 164 0.08 -24.55 -10.39
C PRO A 164 -0.67 -23.74 -11.46
N ASP A 165 0.00 -22.76 -12.08
CA ASP A 165 -0.53 -21.97 -13.20
C ASP A 165 0.57 -21.69 -14.24
N GLY A 166 0.77 -22.63 -15.16
CA GLY A 166 1.84 -22.56 -16.15
C GLY A 166 3.23 -22.59 -15.49
N ASP A 167 3.98 -21.50 -15.66
CA ASP A 167 5.30 -21.26 -15.05
C ASP A 167 5.22 -20.65 -13.64
N GLY A 168 4.02 -20.28 -13.19
CA GLY A 168 3.77 -19.66 -11.89
C GLY A 168 2.84 -20.48 -11.01
N LEU A 169 2.30 -19.80 -10.01
CA LEU A 169 1.37 -20.35 -9.03
C LEU A 169 0.15 -19.43 -8.92
N ILE A 170 -1.01 -20.04 -8.65
CA ILE A 170 -2.15 -19.35 -8.07
C ILE A 170 -2.08 -19.55 -6.56
N VAL A 171 -1.98 -18.45 -5.81
CA VAL A 171 -2.06 -18.43 -4.35
C VAL A 171 -3.38 -17.79 -3.95
N THR A 172 -4.22 -18.56 -3.28
CA THR A 172 -5.54 -18.15 -2.81
C THR A 172 -5.58 -18.08 -1.30
N PHE A 173 -5.74 -16.87 -0.79
CA PHE A 173 -5.96 -16.59 0.63
C PHE A 173 -7.43 -16.81 0.95
N LEU A 174 -7.70 -17.45 2.08
CA LEU A 174 -9.04 -17.90 2.46
C LEU A 174 -9.37 -17.45 3.88
N TYR A 175 -10.65 -17.13 4.12
CA TYR A 175 -11.16 -16.94 5.47
C TYR A 175 -12.59 -17.49 5.58
N ARG A 176 -12.91 -18.08 6.73
CA ARG A 176 -14.22 -18.64 7.04
C ARG A 176 -14.89 -17.87 8.16
N GLY A 177 -16.17 -17.54 7.98
CA GLY A 177 -17.03 -17.12 9.10
C GLY A 177 -16.96 -15.62 9.47
N ALA A 178 -16.38 -14.76 8.63
CA ALA A 178 -16.59 -13.32 8.77
C ALA A 178 -18.01 -12.94 8.36
N ALA A 179 -18.60 -11.98 9.07
CA ALA A 179 -19.97 -11.55 8.86
C ALA A 179 -20.11 -10.55 7.71
N GLN A 180 -19.17 -9.61 7.58
CA GLN A 180 -19.29 -8.44 6.73
C GLN A 180 -18.17 -8.33 5.70
N ASN A 181 -16.92 -8.52 6.12
CA ASN A 181 -15.76 -8.31 5.26
C ASN A 181 -14.51 -8.99 5.82
N VAL A 182 -13.47 -9.13 4.98
CA VAL A 182 -12.13 -9.56 5.42
C VAL A 182 -11.08 -8.78 4.62
N ARG A 183 -10.07 -8.24 5.31
CA ARG A 183 -8.87 -7.65 4.70
C ARG A 183 -7.69 -8.60 4.78
N LEU A 184 -6.99 -8.75 3.67
CA LEU A 184 -5.64 -9.31 3.60
C LEU A 184 -4.65 -8.18 3.92
N VAL A 185 -3.84 -8.37 4.96
CA VAL A 185 -2.79 -7.42 5.33
C VAL A 185 -1.43 -8.06 5.02
N GLY A 186 -0.71 -7.46 4.07
CA GLY A 186 0.44 -8.09 3.41
C GLY A 186 -0.01 -8.82 2.15
N GLY A 187 0.73 -9.85 1.74
CA GLY A 187 0.43 -10.60 0.52
C GLY A 187 1.02 -9.97 -0.76
N PRO A 188 0.64 -10.47 -1.95
CA PRO A 188 1.19 -10.06 -3.24
C PRO A 188 0.56 -8.75 -3.77
N SER A 189 0.52 -7.71 -2.95
CA SER A 189 -0.08 -6.40 -3.26
C SER A 189 0.64 -5.26 -2.54
N ASN A 190 0.53 -4.05 -3.08
CA ASN A 190 0.97 -2.80 -2.44
C ASN A 190 -0.09 -2.19 -1.49
N ASP A 191 -1.25 -2.83 -1.38
CA ASP A 191 -2.32 -2.43 -0.46
C ASP A 191 -2.83 -3.62 0.36
N HIS A 192 -3.69 -3.32 1.34
CA HIS A 192 -4.36 -4.34 2.13
C HIS A 192 -5.59 -4.86 1.39
N ASP A 193 -5.50 -5.77 0.43
CA ASP A 193 -6.65 -6.13 -0.41
C ASP A 193 -7.89 -6.64 0.37
N TRP A 194 -9.08 -6.33 -0.12
CA TRP A 194 -10.31 -6.98 0.34
C TRP A 194 -10.41 -8.40 -0.22
N LEU A 195 -10.84 -9.35 0.61
CA LEU A 195 -11.33 -10.64 0.13
C LEU A 195 -12.75 -10.49 -0.38
N GLU A 196 -13.07 -11.25 -1.41
CA GLU A 196 -14.39 -11.35 -2.02
C GLU A 196 -15.13 -12.56 -1.45
N ARG A 197 -16.43 -12.40 -1.20
CA ARG A 197 -17.29 -13.51 -0.77
C ARG A 197 -17.70 -14.35 -1.98
N LEU A 198 -17.53 -15.66 -1.90
CA LEU A 198 -17.95 -16.57 -2.97
C LEU A 198 -19.48 -16.75 -2.95
N GLY A 199 -20.17 -15.97 -3.76
CA GLY A 199 -21.63 -15.95 -3.82
C GLY A 199 -22.25 -15.66 -2.45
N THR A 200 -23.16 -16.53 -2.01
CA THR A 200 -23.80 -16.44 -0.70
C THR A 200 -23.19 -17.34 0.37
N SER A 201 -22.02 -17.95 0.12
CA SER A 201 -21.38 -18.95 1.01
C SER A 201 -20.53 -18.36 2.13
N ASP A 202 -20.06 -19.19 3.06
CA ASP A 202 -19.16 -18.78 4.16
C ASP A 202 -17.68 -18.61 3.75
N VAL A 203 -17.40 -18.60 2.44
CA VAL A 203 -16.04 -18.53 1.88
C VAL A 203 -15.70 -17.12 1.45
N TRP A 204 -14.70 -16.55 2.10
CA TRP A 204 -14.03 -15.31 1.68
C TRP A 204 -12.69 -15.67 1.03
N LEU A 205 -12.38 -15.06 -0.11
CA LEU A 205 -11.16 -15.38 -0.84
C LEU A 205 -10.54 -14.21 -1.60
N ARG A 206 -9.24 -14.32 -1.85
CA ARG A 206 -8.54 -13.47 -2.81
C ARG A 206 -7.43 -14.30 -3.47
N SER A 207 -7.36 -14.29 -4.79
CA SER A 207 -6.44 -15.13 -5.56
C SER A 207 -5.47 -14.29 -6.38
N TYR A 208 -4.18 -14.65 -6.33
CA TYR A 208 -3.11 -13.98 -7.05
C TYR A 208 -2.36 -14.97 -7.92
N ARG A 209 -1.94 -14.53 -9.11
CA ARG A 209 -0.88 -15.22 -9.86
C ARG A 209 0.47 -14.68 -9.39
N VAL A 210 1.36 -15.57 -8.96
CA VAL A 210 2.68 -15.22 -8.42
C VAL A 210 3.76 -16.14 -9.00
N GLY A 211 5.03 -15.71 -8.93
CA GLY A 211 6.17 -16.55 -9.27
C GLY A 211 6.40 -17.64 -8.22
N PRO A 212 7.07 -18.75 -8.58
CA PRO A 212 7.40 -19.83 -7.64
C PRO A 212 8.44 -19.42 -6.59
N ASP A 213 9.10 -18.28 -6.78
CA ASP A 213 10.10 -17.66 -5.91
C ASP A 213 9.51 -16.73 -4.83
N ILE A 214 8.18 -16.56 -4.81
CA ILE A 214 7.48 -15.71 -3.85
C ILE A 214 7.82 -16.07 -2.39
N ARG A 215 8.09 -15.05 -1.57
CA ARG A 215 8.10 -15.18 -0.11
C ARG A 215 7.31 -14.02 0.50
N LEU A 216 6.45 -14.33 1.46
CA LEU A 216 5.68 -13.33 2.16
C LEU A 216 5.23 -13.81 3.55
N SER A 217 4.96 -12.83 4.40
CA SER A 217 4.11 -12.90 5.57
C SER A 217 2.80 -12.18 5.29
N TYR A 218 1.75 -12.63 5.95
CA TYR A 218 0.42 -12.04 5.82
C TYR A 218 -0.40 -12.23 7.09
N ARG A 219 -1.43 -11.41 7.21
CA ARG A 219 -2.44 -11.46 8.27
C ARG A 219 -3.82 -11.28 7.66
N LEU A 220 -4.85 -11.73 8.37
CA LEU A 220 -6.25 -11.56 8.01
C LEU A 220 -6.93 -10.71 9.08
N ALA A 221 -7.75 -9.76 8.65
CA ALA A 221 -8.55 -8.91 9.53
C ALA A 221 -10.02 -9.05 9.13
N PRO A 222 -10.80 -9.90 9.83
CA PRO A 222 -12.23 -10.03 9.60
C PRO A 222 -13.00 -8.85 10.22
N ASP A 223 -14.17 -8.56 9.65
CA ASP A 223 -15.18 -7.66 10.21
C ASP A 223 -14.64 -6.30 10.64
N VAL A 224 -13.77 -5.72 9.78
CA VAL A 224 -13.15 -4.42 10.01
C VAL A 224 -14.24 -3.35 9.94
N PRO A 225 -14.42 -2.53 10.99
CA PRO A 225 -15.46 -1.51 11.00
C PRO A 225 -15.12 -0.36 10.06
N ALA A 226 -16.14 0.15 9.37
CA ALA A 226 -16.03 1.41 8.64
C ALA A 226 -16.15 2.57 9.64
N LEU A 227 -15.03 3.22 9.95
CA LEU A 227 -15.01 4.39 10.82
C LEU A 227 -15.10 5.68 9.99
N PRO A 228 -15.99 6.63 10.33
CA PRO A 228 -15.93 7.97 9.74
C PRO A 228 -14.67 8.68 10.24
N GLY A 229 -13.95 9.37 9.34
CA GLY A 229 -12.75 10.12 9.70
C GLY A 229 -11.62 9.99 8.68
N PRO A 230 -10.41 10.46 9.02
CA PRO A 230 -9.28 10.45 8.09
C PRO A 230 -8.82 9.01 7.79
N PRO A 231 -8.16 8.75 6.64
CA PRO A 231 -7.67 7.43 6.26
C PRO A 231 -6.82 6.72 7.33
N ARG A 232 -6.11 7.49 8.16
CA ARG A 232 -5.36 6.97 9.32
C ARG A 232 -6.27 6.25 10.32
N ALA A 233 -7.43 6.81 10.68
CA ALA A 233 -8.36 6.19 11.62
C ALA A 233 -8.89 4.86 11.06
N GLN A 234 -9.20 4.82 9.76
CA GLN A 234 -9.62 3.59 9.09
C GLN A 234 -8.49 2.54 9.04
N ARG A 235 -7.24 2.95 8.80
CA ARG A 235 -6.07 2.04 8.90
C ARG A 235 -5.87 1.52 10.32
N MET A 236 -6.11 2.33 11.35
CA MET A 236 -6.00 1.89 12.74
C MET A 236 -7.10 0.88 13.12
N ALA A 237 -8.29 0.98 12.54
CA ALA A 237 -9.39 0.03 12.78
C ALA A 237 -9.02 -1.42 12.44
N LEU A 238 -8.14 -1.64 11.45
CA LEU A 238 -7.60 -2.96 11.10
C LEU A 238 -6.97 -3.66 12.32
N LEU A 239 -6.32 -2.89 13.20
CA LEU A 239 -5.59 -3.45 14.33
C LEU A 239 -6.50 -4.14 15.36
N ALA A 240 -7.81 -3.89 15.32
CA ALA A 240 -8.76 -4.49 16.25
C ALA A 240 -8.95 -6.00 16.02
N THR A 241 -8.82 -6.47 14.76
CA THR A 241 -9.12 -7.87 14.40
C THR A 241 -7.99 -8.54 13.61
N VAL A 242 -6.97 -7.79 13.19
CA VAL A 242 -5.85 -8.35 12.42
C VAL A 242 -5.10 -9.42 13.21
N GLY A 243 -4.94 -10.58 12.60
CA GLY A 243 -4.25 -11.72 13.20
C GLY A 243 -3.70 -12.68 12.15
N PRO A 244 -2.95 -13.70 12.58
CA PRO A 244 -2.52 -14.76 11.68
C PRO A 244 -3.73 -15.51 11.10
N ASP A 245 -3.58 -16.07 9.91
CA ASP A 245 -4.57 -16.92 9.27
C ASP A 245 -4.80 -18.20 10.10
N PRO A 246 -6.00 -18.42 10.66
CA PRO A 246 -6.24 -19.54 11.58
C PRO A 246 -5.86 -20.93 11.03
N LEU A 247 -5.89 -21.13 9.72
CA LEU A 247 -5.64 -22.42 9.07
C LEU A 247 -4.22 -22.59 8.51
N ASN A 248 -3.37 -21.57 8.60
CA ASN A 248 -1.97 -21.70 8.18
C ASN A 248 -1.11 -22.22 9.35
N PRO A 249 -0.50 -23.41 9.28
CA PRO A 249 0.34 -23.91 10.39
C PRO A 249 1.67 -23.16 10.52
N ARG A 250 2.11 -22.44 9.47
CA ARG A 250 3.38 -21.69 9.46
C ARG A 250 3.16 -20.28 10.00
N ARG A 251 3.86 -19.98 11.09
CA ARG A 251 3.72 -18.75 11.88
C ARG A 251 5.01 -17.98 11.94
N TRP A 252 4.90 -16.65 12.00
CA TRP A 252 6.04 -15.77 12.19
C TRP A 252 5.70 -14.54 13.04
N PRO A 253 6.60 -14.12 13.95
CA PRO A 253 7.72 -14.89 14.50
C PRO A 253 7.24 -16.19 15.15
N GLU A 254 8.08 -17.23 15.17
CA GLU A 254 7.69 -18.60 15.54
C GLU A 254 7.13 -18.72 16.97
N ASP A 255 7.60 -17.88 17.89
CA ASP A 255 7.23 -17.86 19.32
C ASP A 255 5.98 -17.02 19.63
N ARG A 256 5.68 -16.01 18.81
CA ARG A 256 4.56 -15.09 19.02
C ARG A 256 3.41 -15.28 18.04
N ALA A 257 3.68 -15.91 16.90
CA ALA A 257 2.73 -16.23 15.85
C ALA A 257 1.86 -15.05 15.40
N THR A 258 2.44 -13.85 15.28
CA THR A 258 1.67 -12.63 14.96
C THR A 258 1.22 -12.55 13.50
N ALA A 259 1.85 -13.30 12.62
CA ALA A 259 1.55 -13.40 11.20
C ALA A 259 1.66 -14.85 10.73
N SER A 260 1.10 -15.11 9.55
CA SER A 260 1.29 -16.35 8.80
C SER A 260 2.30 -16.13 7.70
N VAL A 261 2.96 -17.19 7.23
CA VAL A 261 3.94 -17.09 6.14
C VAL A 261 3.64 -18.06 5.02
N TYR A 262 4.04 -17.68 3.82
CA TYR A 262 4.09 -18.54 2.66
C TYR A 262 5.41 -18.35 1.93
N GLU A 263 6.04 -19.46 1.57
CA GLU A 263 7.28 -19.53 0.81
C GLU A 263 7.01 -20.45 -0.37
N GLY A 264 7.17 -19.92 -1.58
CA GLY A 264 7.06 -20.68 -2.80
C GLY A 264 8.15 -21.75 -2.90
N PRO A 265 7.95 -22.76 -3.75
CA PRO A 265 8.88 -23.88 -3.89
C PRO A 265 10.27 -23.49 -4.42
N ALA A 266 10.38 -22.33 -5.07
CA ALA A 266 11.64 -21.76 -5.57
C ALA A 266 12.05 -20.50 -4.79
N ALA A 267 11.46 -20.23 -3.63
CA ALA A 267 11.83 -19.08 -2.81
C ALA A 267 13.32 -19.17 -2.44
N PRO A 268 14.13 -18.11 -2.67
CA PRO A 268 15.56 -18.14 -2.39
C PRO A 268 15.85 -18.48 -0.93
N GLU A 269 17.00 -19.11 -0.64
CA GLU A 269 17.47 -19.28 0.74
C GLU A 269 17.61 -17.90 1.41
N GLN A 270 17.29 -17.79 2.69
CA GLN A 270 17.64 -16.62 3.50
C GLN A 270 18.92 -16.94 4.28
N PRO A 271 20.09 -16.36 3.91
CA PRO A 271 21.36 -16.75 4.49
C PRO A 271 21.39 -16.63 6.02
N GLY A 272 21.82 -17.70 6.69
CA GLY A 272 21.90 -17.74 8.16
C GLY A 272 20.59 -18.06 8.86
N PHE A 273 19.49 -18.31 8.13
CA PHE A 273 18.22 -18.77 8.68
C PHE A 273 17.98 -20.27 8.40
N PRO A 274 17.23 -20.98 9.26
CA PRO A 274 16.59 -20.52 10.49
C PRO A 274 17.60 -20.17 11.60
N ALA A 275 17.27 -19.18 12.42
CA ALA A 275 18.17 -18.60 13.42
C ALA A 275 17.53 -18.59 14.81
N PRO A 276 18.28 -18.92 15.88
CA PRO A 276 17.77 -18.82 17.24
C PRO A 276 17.68 -17.36 17.70
N ALA A 277 16.84 -17.11 18.70
CA ALA A 277 16.92 -15.89 19.48
C ALA A 277 18.23 -15.89 20.28
N LEU A 278 19.00 -14.80 20.22
CA LEU A 278 20.20 -14.62 21.03
C LEU A 278 20.03 -13.44 21.98
N PRO A 279 20.65 -13.50 23.18
CA PRO A 279 20.67 -12.36 24.08
C PRO A 279 21.49 -11.21 23.49
N VAL A 280 21.11 -10.00 23.87
CA VAL A 280 21.78 -8.75 23.51
C VAL A 280 22.02 -7.93 24.77
N GLU A 281 23.10 -7.15 24.77
CA GLU A 281 23.40 -6.20 25.84
C GLU A 281 22.55 -4.94 25.63
N GLU A 282 21.79 -4.50 26.63
CA GLU A 282 20.99 -3.28 26.53
C GLU A 282 21.68 -2.11 27.22
N LEU A 283 21.81 -1.00 26.49
CA LEU A 283 22.35 0.25 26.97
C LEU A 283 21.36 1.39 26.75
N ARG A 284 21.59 2.51 27.45
CA ARG A 284 20.88 3.76 27.20
C ARG A 284 21.81 4.76 26.51
N PHE A 285 21.39 5.24 25.36
CA PHE A 285 22.05 6.30 24.62
C PHE A 285 21.28 7.60 24.82
N ALA A 286 21.95 8.62 25.36
CA ALA A 286 21.43 9.97 25.49
C ALA A 286 22.08 10.85 24.42
N SER A 287 21.25 11.55 23.65
CA SER A 287 21.69 12.44 22.59
C SER A 287 21.47 13.89 23.00
N ALA A 288 22.53 14.70 22.94
CA ALA A 288 22.42 16.13 23.17
C ALA A 288 21.83 16.82 21.93
N ILE A 289 22.16 16.33 20.73
CA ILE A 289 21.64 16.83 19.45
C ILE A 289 20.12 16.60 19.34
N LEU A 290 19.62 15.43 19.74
CA LEU A 290 18.21 15.06 19.60
C LEU A 290 17.35 15.38 20.82
N HIS A 291 17.99 15.82 21.92
CA HIS A 291 17.32 16.11 23.19
C HIS A 291 16.45 14.95 23.70
N ASN A 292 16.86 13.71 23.41
CA ASN A 292 16.17 12.50 23.83
C ASN A 292 17.13 11.41 24.30
N SER A 293 16.56 10.32 24.82
CA SER A 293 17.32 9.13 25.17
C SER A 293 16.59 7.91 24.65
N ARG A 294 17.32 6.94 24.13
CA ARG A 294 16.78 5.70 23.57
C ARG A 294 17.55 4.49 24.07
N ARG A 295 16.90 3.35 23.97
CA ARG A 295 17.57 2.06 24.14
C ARG A 295 18.45 1.79 22.92
N VAL A 296 19.63 1.22 23.18
CA VAL A 296 20.51 0.65 22.15
C VAL A 296 20.82 -0.77 22.59
N GLN A 297 20.67 -1.73 21.67
CA GLN A 297 21.03 -3.12 21.96
C GLN A 297 22.31 -3.47 21.21
N ILE A 298 23.25 -4.13 21.87
CA ILE A 298 24.56 -4.47 21.32
C ILE A 298 24.74 -5.99 21.32
N TRP A 299 25.17 -6.51 20.19
CA TRP A 299 25.55 -7.90 20.02
C TRP A 299 26.95 -8.00 19.41
N ARG A 300 27.69 -9.04 19.80
CA ARG A 300 29.04 -9.33 19.29
C ARG A 300 29.05 -10.79 18.85
N SER A 301 29.58 -11.05 17.65
CA SER A 301 29.79 -12.42 17.21
C SER A 301 30.87 -13.10 18.04
N PRO A 302 30.84 -14.45 18.16
CA PRO A 302 32.02 -15.20 18.62
C PRO A 302 33.26 -14.79 17.82
N GLY A 303 34.39 -14.64 18.51
CA GLY A 303 35.66 -14.23 17.88
C GLY A 303 35.77 -12.76 17.49
N PHE A 304 34.80 -11.90 17.85
CA PHE A 304 34.94 -10.46 17.65
C PHE A 304 36.10 -9.91 18.49
N ALA A 305 37.08 -9.31 17.82
CA ALA A 305 38.23 -8.66 18.43
C ALA A 305 38.27 -7.18 18.00
N PRO A 306 38.18 -6.21 18.94
CA PRO A 306 38.12 -4.79 18.59
C PRO A 306 39.35 -4.26 17.85
N ALA A 307 40.50 -4.90 18.03
CA ALA A 307 41.77 -4.56 17.39
C ALA A 307 41.95 -5.21 16.01
N ASP A 308 41.04 -6.09 15.57
CA ASP A 308 41.10 -6.70 14.24
C ASP A 308 40.79 -5.63 13.17
N PRO A 309 41.69 -5.35 12.20
CA PRO A 309 41.40 -4.46 11.08
C PRO A 309 40.19 -4.89 10.24
N GLN A 310 39.80 -6.17 10.31
CA GLN A 310 38.62 -6.74 9.69
C GLN A 310 37.39 -6.73 10.63
N ALA A 311 37.45 -6.12 11.80
CA ALA A 311 36.26 -5.96 12.63
C ALA A 311 35.20 -5.14 11.87
N LEU A 312 33.99 -5.68 11.77
CA LEU A 312 32.83 -5.01 11.19
C LEU A 312 31.96 -4.39 12.28
N LEU A 313 31.48 -3.18 12.02
CA LEU A 313 30.45 -2.54 12.82
C LEU A 313 29.19 -2.36 11.97
N LEU A 314 28.14 -3.09 12.34
CA LEU A 314 26.81 -2.98 11.74
C LEU A 314 25.91 -2.15 12.65
N VAL A 315 25.29 -1.12 12.12
CA VAL A 315 24.30 -0.29 12.82
C VAL A 315 22.94 -0.48 12.17
N VAL A 316 21.95 -0.94 12.94
CA VAL A 316 20.62 -1.34 12.42
C VAL A 316 19.53 -0.47 13.04
N PHE A 317 18.74 0.19 12.20
CA PHE A 317 17.53 0.90 12.61
C PHE A 317 16.36 -0.06 12.85
N ASP A 318 15.36 0.39 13.62
CA ASP A 318 14.27 -0.48 14.08
C ASP A 318 14.78 -1.69 14.90
N GLY A 319 15.78 -1.41 15.74
CA GLY A 319 16.57 -2.40 16.47
C GLY A 319 15.77 -3.48 17.21
N PRO A 320 14.77 -3.12 18.04
CA PRO A 320 13.96 -4.11 18.74
C PRO A 320 13.28 -5.11 17.81
N THR A 321 12.82 -4.67 16.63
CA THR A 321 12.22 -5.55 15.61
C THR A 321 13.28 -6.44 14.97
N ALA A 322 14.45 -5.89 14.61
CA ALA A 322 15.55 -6.67 14.03
C ALA A 322 16.10 -7.76 14.98
N VAL A 323 16.16 -7.47 16.28
CA VAL A 323 16.59 -8.44 17.30
C VAL A 323 15.48 -9.48 17.56
N ARG A 324 14.27 -9.03 17.85
CA ARG A 324 13.18 -9.89 18.32
C ARG A 324 12.52 -10.67 17.20
N ASP A 325 12.11 -10.01 16.13
CA ASP A 325 11.24 -10.59 15.11
C ASP A 325 12.07 -11.15 13.94
N TRP A 326 13.11 -10.44 13.53
CA TRP A 326 13.99 -10.89 12.43
C TRP A 326 15.06 -11.88 12.89
N ARG A 327 15.28 -12.07 14.20
CA ARG A 327 16.32 -12.93 14.77
C ARG A 327 17.72 -12.64 14.21
N LEU A 328 18.00 -11.39 13.87
CA LEU A 328 19.20 -11.02 13.13
C LEU A 328 20.51 -11.44 13.84
N PRO A 329 20.67 -11.27 15.17
CA PRO A 329 21.87 -11.76 15.87
C PRO A 329 22.16 -13.25 15.65
N GLY A 330 21.12 -14.10 15.66
CA GLY A 330 21.25 -15.54 15.42
C GLY A 330 21.75 -15.84 14.00
N ALA A 331 21.20 -15.15 13.00
CA ALA A 331 21.60 -15.33 11.61
C ALA A 331 23.04 -14.84 11.36
N LEU A 332 23.41 -13.70 11.94
CA LEU A 332 24.78 -13.20 11.89
C LEU A 332 25.76 -14.18 12.56
N GLN A 333 25.39 -14.77 13.71
CA GLN A 333 26.20 -15.79 14.36
C GLN A 333 26.43 -17.01 13.45
N ALA A 334 25.36 -17.49 12.80
CA ALA A 334 25.45 -18.63 11.89
C ALA A 334 26.37 -18.35 10.70
N LEU A 335 26.28 -17.15 10.10
CA LEU A 335 27.13 -16.76 8.98
C LEU A 335 28.60 -16.57 9.37
N VAL A 336 28.88 -16.04 10.56
CA VAL A 336 30.25 -15.94 11.10
C VAL A 336 30.81 -17.32 11.41
N ALA A 337 30.03 -18.21 12.03
CA ALA A 337 30.45 -19.58 12.33
C ALA A 337 30.72 -20.39 11.05
N ALA A 338 29.99 -20.13 9.98
CA ALA A 338 30.21 -20.71 8.66
C ALA A 338 31.38 -20.09 7.88
N GLY A 339 32.07 -19.09 8.45
CA GLY A 339 33.16 -18.36 7.79
C GLY A 339 32.72 -17.46 6.64
N ARG A 340 31.42 -17.33 6.38
CA ARG A 340 30.86 -16.51 5.29
C ARG A 340 30.91 -15.03 5.59
N LEU A 341 30.90 -14.63 6.86
CA LEU A 341 31.13 -13.26 7.30
C LEU A 341 32.34 -13.17 8.25
N PRO A 342 33.06 -12.03 8.27
CA PRO A 342 34.04 -11.74 9.31
C PRO A 342 33.37 -11.60 10.68
N PRO A 343 34.11 -11.79 11.79
CA PRO A 343 33.61 -11.39 13.10
C PRO A 343 33.17 -9.92 13.12
N LEU A 344 32.04 -9.65 13.78
CA LEU A 344 31.40 -8.34 13.76
C LEU A 344 30.68 -8.00 15.06
N ALA A 345 30.50 -6.71 15.30
CA ALA A 345 29.59 -6.17 16.31
C ALA A 345 28.39 -5.52 15.62
N ALA A 346 27.20 -5.70 16.20
CA ALA A 346 25.96 -5.10 15.74
C ALA A 346 25.36 -4.20 16.82
N VAL A 347 24.94 -3.00 16.42
CA VAL A 347 24.31 -1.97 17.27
C VAL A 347 22.91 -1.72 16.74
N PHE A 348 21.91 -2.02 17.54
CA PHE A 348 20.49 -1.95 17.19
C PHE A 348 19.84 -0.75 17.87
N ILE A 349 19.32 0.18 17.09
CA ILE A 349 18.82 1.47 17.57
C ILE A 349 17.30 1.42 17.73
N ASP A 350 16.83 1.76 18.93
CA ASP A 350 15.40 1.90 19.20
C ASP A 350 14.81 3.17 18.54
N PRO A 351 13.72 3.06 17.76
CA PRO A 351 13.02 4.22 17.21
C PRO A 351 12.20 5.03 18.24
N ILE A 352 12.15 4.58 19.50
CA ILE A 352 11.35 5.13 20.62
C ILE A 352 9.85 4.86 20.42
N ASP A 353 9.25 5.50 19.43
CA ASP A 353 7.84 5.37 19.10
C ASP A 353 7.59 5.73 17.62
N SER A 354 6.34 5.57 17.16
CA SER A 354 5.99 5.81 15.76
C SER A 354 6.14 7.27 15.35
N GLU A 355 5.96 8.23 16.26
CA GLU A 355 6.02 9.66 15.97
C GLU A 355 7.47 10.10 15.80
N THR A 356 8.30 9.76 16.78
CA THR A 356 9.75 9.97 16.77
C THR A 356 10.39 9.30 15.57
N ARG A 357 10.02 8.05 15.27
CA ARG A 357 10.49 7.33 14.06
C ARG A 357 10.21 8.11 12.77
N SER A 358 9.02 8.68 12.67
CA SER A 358 8.59 9.42 11.46
C SER A 358 9.27 10.78 11.35
N ALA A 359 9.57 11.41 12.48
CA ALA A 359 10.26 12.69 12.54
C ALA A 359 11.77 12.58 12.32
N GLU A 360 12.41 11.49 12.75
CA GLU A 360 13.87 11.35 12.75
C GLU A 360 14.42 10.65 11.51
N LEU A 361 13.82 9.56 11.05
CA LEU A 361 14.45 8.68 10.05
C LEU A 361 14.49 9.24 8.61
N PRO A 362 13.40 9.77 8.01
CA PRO A 362 13.36 9.97 6.56
C PRO A 362 14.15 11.17 6.03
N GLY A 363 14.38 12.21 6.84
CA GLY A 363 15.14 13.37 6.36
C GLY A 363 15.62 14.37 7.39
N ASN A 364 15.77 13.95 8.65
CA ASN A 364 16.21 14.83 9.73
C ASN A 364 17.74 14.97 9.75
N PRO A 365 18.31 16.17 9.50
CA PRO A 365 19.75 16.38 9.52
C PRO A 365 20.35 16.24 10.93
N ASP A 366 19.61 16.57 11.99
CA ASP A 366 20.06 16.39 13.37
C ASP A 366 20.15 14.92 13.73
N PHE A 367 19.22 14.09 13.25
CA PHE A 367 19.33 12.63 13.40
C PHE A 367 20.59 12.10 12.71
N SER A 368 20.84 12.54 11.47
CA SER A 368 22.06 12.15 10.76
C SER A 368 23.33 12.50 11.51
N ARG A 369 23.38 13.74 12.02
CA ARG A 369 24.50 14.24 12.81
C ARG A 369 24.67 13.47 14.12
N ALA A 370 23.59 13.22 14.85
CA ALA A 370 23.62 12.46 16.10
C ALA A 370 24.14 11.03 15.90
N MET A 371 23.80 10.38 14.77
CA MET A 371 24.34 9.05 14.46
C MET A 371 25.87 9.10 14.26
N ALA A 372 26.38 10.11 13.57
CA ALA A 372 27.80 10.23 13.25
C ALA A 372 28.65 10.77 14.41
N GLU A 373 28.16 11.78 15.12
CA GLU A 373 28.91 12.55 16.11
C GLU A 373 28.71 12.05 17.55
N GLU A 374 27.60 11.37 17.86
CA GLU A 374 27.30 10.91 19.21
C GLU A 374 27.18 9.39 19.30
N LEU A 375 26.33 8.75 18.49
CA LEU A 375 26.07 7.31 18.56
C LEU A 375 27.31 6.50 18.18
N LEU A 376 27.94 6.81 17.05
CA LEU A 376 29.11 6.05 16.59
C LEU A 376 30.27 6.13 17.60
N PRO A 377 30.65 7.31 18.15
CA PRO A 377 31.63 7.39 19.23
C PRO A 377 31.20 6.67 20.52
N PHE A 378 29.92 6.72 20.88
CA PHE A 378 29.38 5.98 22.03
C PHE A 378 29.57 4.47 21.86
N ALA A 379 29.16 3.92 20.72
CA ALA A 379 29.32 2.51 20.40
C ALA A 379 30.80 2.10 20.31
N ALA A 380 31.64 2.92 19.66
CA ALA A 380 33.07 2.69 19.53
C ALA A 380 33.77 2.57 20.89
N ARG A 381 33.46 3.50 21.82
CA ARG A 381 34.00 3.47 23.17
C ARG A 381 33.56 2.23 23.94
N HIS A 382 32.29 1.87 23.84
CA HIS A 382 31.75 0.67 24.52
C HIS A 382 32.34 -0.63 23.97
N LEU A 383 32.58 -0.68 22.66
CA LEU A 383 33.14 -1.84 21.99
C LEU A 383 34.67 -1.90 22.04
N GLY A 384 35.33 -0.82 22.49
CA GLY A 384 36.79 -0.69 22.44
C GLY A 384 37.36 -0.69 21.02
N LEU A 385 36.55 -0.31 20.02
CA LEU A 385 36.88 -0.40 18.60
C LEU A 385 37.17 1.00 18.03
N THR A 386 38.03 1.08 17.02
CA THR A 386 38.21 2.30 16.21
C THR A 386 37.52 2.09 14.86
N PRO A 387 36.31 2.64 14.63
CA PRO A 387 35.54 2.31 13.43
C PRO A 387 36.23 2.83 12.17
N ALA A 388 36.58 1.92 11.27
CA ALA A 388 36.99 2.29 9.92
C ALA A 388 35.73 2.53 9.06
N PRO A 389 35.65 3.61 8.27
CA PRO A 389 34.44 3.90 7.49
C PRO A 389 34.09 2.77 6.52
N ALA A 390 35.10 2.21 5.85
CA ALA A 390 34.95 1.05 4.96
C ALA A 390 34.46 -0.23 5.66
N ARG A 391 34.41 -0.28 6.99
CA ARG A 391 33.95 -1.41 7.82
C ARG A 391 32.77 -1.04 8.73
N THR A 392 32.19 0.14 8.55
CA THR A 392 31.06 0.64 9.32
C THR A 392 29.87 0.80 8.38
N VAL A 393 28.83 0.00 8.60
CA VAL A 393 27.67 -0.09 7.71
C VAL A 393 26.38 0.22 8.46
N LEU A 394 25.53 1.03 7.85
CA LEU A 394 24.16 1.30 8.31
C LEU A 394 23.19 0.38 7.59
N ALA A 395 22.16 -0.10 8.28
CA ALA A 395 21.11 -0.92 7.69
C ALA A 395 19.73 -0.55 8.24
N GLY A 396 18.71 -0.64 7.40
CA GLY A 396 17.34 -0.47 7.84
C GLY A 396 16.34 -0.76 6.73
N ALA A 397 15.07 -0.87 7.13
CA ALA A 397 13.96 -1.07 6.21
C ALA A 397 13.02 0.13 6.19
N SER A 398 12.35 0.40 5.05
CA SER A 398 11.38 1.50 4.94
C SER A 398 12.04 2.85 5.29
N PHE A 399 11.50 3.60 6.26
CA PHE A 399 12.16 4.79 6.81
C PHE A 399 13.58 4.54 7.34
N GLY A 400 13.86 3.37 7.92
CA GLY A 400 15.23 3.00 8.30
C GLY A 400 16.16 2.84 7.09
N GLY A 401 15.62 2.45 5.92
CA GLY A 401 16.39 2.31 4.69
C GLY A 401 16.79 3.66 4.10
N ILE A 402 15.87 4.62 4.03
CA ILE A 402 16.21 6.00 3.62
C ILE A 402 17.14 6.67 4.63
N ALA A 403 16.96 6.44 5.94
CA ALA A 403 17.88 6.92 6.97
C ALA A 403 19.30 6.38 6.76
N ALA A 404 19.45 5.06 6.58
CA ALA A 404 20.75 4.43 6.35
C ALA A 404 21.46 5.02 5.13
N ALA A 405 20.76 5.14 4.00
CA ALA A 405 21.32 5.72 2.78
C ALA A 405 21.67 7.21 2.94
N ARG A 406 20.79 7.99 3.58
CA ARG A 406 21.00 9.42 3.85
C ARG A 406 22.25 9.63 4.68
N ILE A 407 22.34 8.96 5.83
CA ILE A 407 23.43 9.19 6.79
C ILE A 407 24.78 8.80 6.20
N ALA A 408 24.84 7.72 5.41
CA ALA A 408 26.06 7.34 4.71
C ALA A 408 26.46 8.34 3.60
N LEU A 409 25.50 9.00 2.96
CA LEU A 409 25.78 10.10 2.01
C LEU A 409 26.22 11.39 2.71
N ASP A 410 25.71 11.66 3.91
CA ASP A 410 26.01 12.87 4.69
C ASP A 410 27.38 12.75 5.37
N HIS A 411 27.73 11.54 5.80
CA HIS A 411 28.95 11.24 6.58
C HIS A 411 29.71 10.02 6.01
N PRO A 412 30.17 10.05 4.73
CA PRO A 412 30.89 8.94 4.11
C PRO A 412 32.27 8.70 4.77
N ASP A 413 32.79 9.69 5.51
CA ASP A 413 33.99 9.59 6.36
C ASP A 413 33.76 8.80 7.66
N ARG A 414 32.51 8.41 7.96
CA ARG A 414 32.12 7.62 9.14
C ARG A 414 31.45 6.31 8.76
N PHE A 415 30.58 6.35 7.77
CA PHE A 415 29.80 5.21 7.31
C PHE A 415 30.07 4.96 5.83
N GLY A 416 30.97 4.02 5.52
CA GLY A 416 31.38 3.74 4.14
C GLY A 416 30.39 2.85 3.39
N ALA A 417 29.33 2.35 4.04
CA ALA A 417 28.29 1.58 3.38
C ALA A 417 26.90 1.75 4.01
N ALA A 418 25.87 1.54 3.20
CA ALA A 418 24.48 1.42 3.65
C ALA A 418 23.73 0.27 2.97
N ILE A 419 22.81 -0.35 3.72
CA ILE A 419 21.86 -1.34 3.25
C ILE A 419 20.45 -0.76 3.45
N ALA A 420 19.74 -0.53 2.35
CA ALA A 420 18.38 0.01 2.38
C ALA A 420 17.40 -1.00 1.81
N LEU A 421 16.59 -1.58 2.70
CA LEU A 421 15.59 -2.60 2.36
C LEU A 421 14.24 -1.93 2.16
N SER A 422 13.69 -1.98 0.95
CA SER A 422 12.44 -1.30 0.62
C SER A 422 12.45 0.17 1.08
N GLY A 423 13.56 0.87 0.82
CA GLY A 423 13.79 2.22 1.33
C GLY A 423 12.72 3.20 0.85
N SER A 424 12.19 4.02 1.75
CA SER A 424 11.12 4.99 1.45
C SER A 424 11.63 6.19 0.66
N PHE A 425 12.26 5.95 -0.49
CA PHE A 425 12.87 6.96 -1.35
C PHE A 425 11.85 7.84 -2.08
N TRP A 426 10.57 7.47 -2.03
CA TRP A 426 9.45 8.33 -2.39
C TRP A 426 9.32 9.56 -1.48
N TRP A 427 9.82 9.46 -0.23
CA TRP A 427 9.78 10.57 0.71
C TRP A 427 10.64 11.74 0.22
N ALA A 428 10.13 12.95 0.45
CA ALA A 428 10.82 14.20 0.17
C ALA A 428 10.52 15.25 1.25
N PRO A 429 11.42 16.24 1.45
CA PRO A 429 11.13 17.40 2.28
C PRO A 429 9.89 18.16 1.79
N GLU A 430 9.12 18.71 2.72
CA GLU A 430 7.97 19.54 2.40
C GLU A 430 8.36 20.73 1.49
N GLY A 431 7.49 21.05 0.54
CA GLY A 431 7.70 22.16 -0.39
C GLY A 431 8.64 21.87 -1.57
N ARG A 432 9.20 20.66 -1.71
CA ARG A 432 10.12 20.31 -2.81
C ARG A 432 9.51 20.38 -4.23
N GLY A 433 8.18 20.31 -4.35
CA GLY A 433 7.48 20.26 -5.63
C GLY A 433 7.80 18.99 -6.45
N PRO A 434 7.16 18.81 -7.61
CA PRO A 434 7.45 17.68 -8.51
C PRO A 434 8.84 17.86 -9.12
N GLN A 435 9.66 16.80 -9.08
CA GLN A 435 11.01 16.76 -9.64
C GLN A 435 11.19 15.50 -10.49
N PRO A 436 12.08 15.51 -11.50
CA PRO A 436 12.32 14.36 -12.38
C PRO A 436 13.00 13.18 -11.67
N LEU A 437 13.66 13.43 -10.55
CA LEU A 437 14.31 12.42 -9.72
C LEU A 437 13.74 12.44 -8.31
N VAL A 438 13.80 11.29 -7.64
CA VAL A 438 13.58 11.23 -6.19
C VAL A 438 14.63 12.04 -5.43
N TRP A 439 14.25 12.59 -4.28
CA TRP A 439 15.11 13.49 -3.51
C TRP A 439 16.46 12.86 -3.15
N MET A 440 16.45 11.58 -2.74
CA MET A 440 17.69 10.87 -2.43
C MET A 440 18.63 10.70 -3.63
N ALA A 441 18.08 10.59 -4.85
CA ALA A 441 18.88 10.52 -6.05
C ALA A 441 19.59 11.87 -6.30
N GLU A 442 18.92 13.01 -6.17
CA GLU A 442 19.56 14.33 -6.27
C GLU A 442 20.70 14.50 -5.26
N ARG A 443 20.51 14.01 -4.04
CA ARG A 443 21.57 14.03 -3.02
C ARG A 443 22.77 13.20 -3.43
N ALA A 444 22.55 12.01 -4.00
CA ALA A 444 23.62 11.20 -4.55
C ALA A 444 24.31 11.86 -5.76
N LEU A 445 23.57 12.61 -6.61
CA LEU A 445 24.17 13.39 -7.69
C LEU A 445 25.12 14.48 -7.16
N ALA A 446 24.73 15.16 -6.08
CA ALA A 446 25.44 16.28 -5.48
C ALA A 446 26.54 15.88 -4.48
N ALA A 447 26.57 14.61 -4.03
CA ALA A 447 27.53 14.13 -3.05
C ALA A 447 28.97 14.15 -3.60
N ALA A 448 29.90 14.69 -2.81
CA ALA A 448 31.31 14.71 -3.16
C ALA A 448 31.95 13.32 -3.13
N GLN A 449 31.49 12.46 -2.21
CA GLN A 449 31.91 11.08 -2.06
C GLN A 449 30.68 10.20 -1.91
N LEU A 450 30.69 9.05 -2.57
CA LEU A 450 29.60 8.09 -2.49
C LEU A 450 30.03 6.88 -1.64
N PRO A 451 29.21 6.47 -0.64
CA PRO A 451 29.42 5.22 0.05
C PRO A 451 29.03 4.05 -0.85
N ARG A 452 29.27 2.82 -0.40
CA ARG A 452 28.74 1.62 -1.04
C ARG A 452 27.28 1.42 -0.63
N LEU A 453 26.40 1.11 -1.57
CA LEU A 453 24.99 0.89 -1.23
C LEU A 453 24.47 -0.44 -1.76
N VAL A 454 23.73 -1.15 -0.93
CA VAL A 454 22.86 -2.24 -1.37
C VAL A 454 21.43 -1.82 -1.15
N LEU A 455 20.66 -1.77 -2.23
CA LEU A 455 19.25 -1.41 -2.22
C LEU A 455 18.42 -2.66 -2.52
N SER A 456 17.35 -2.91 -1.78
CA SER A 456 16.35 -3.93 -2.14
C SER A 456 14.98 -3.32 -2.31
N ALA A 457 14.16 -3.91 -3.18
CA ALA A 457 12.74 -3.60 -3.27
C ALA A 457 11.97 -4.80 -3.85
N GLY A 458 10.77 -5.01 -3.33
CA GLY A 458 9.87 -6.08 -3.70
C GLY A 458 9.14 -5.79 -5.02
N SER A 459 8.83 -6.85 -5.76
CA SER A 459 8.10 -6.77 -7.03
C SER A 459 6.71 -6.15 -6.90
N TYR A 460 6.09 -6.26 -5.72
CA TYR A 460 4.74 -5.77 -5.42
C TYR A 460 4.74 -4.40 -4.72
N GLU A 461 5.88 -3.72 -4.57
CA GLU A 461 5.98 -2.41 -3.93
C GLU A 461 5.86 -1.25 -4.93
N THR A 462 4.82 -1.29 -5.77
CA THR A 462 4.55 -0.31 -6.83
C THR A 462 3.54 0.76 -6.41
N ALA A 463 3.31 1.78 -7.24
CA ALA A 463 2.26 2.78 -7.03
C ALA A 463 0.84 2.18 -6.94
N ARG A 464 -0.03 2.80 -6.13
CA ARG A 464 -1.45 2.44 -6.00
C ARG A 464 -2.25 3.02 -7.18
N PRO A 465 -3.24 2.30 -7.74
CA PRO A 465 -3.92 2.74 -8.96
C PRO A 465 -4.88 3.95 -8.80
N ASP A 466 -5.25 4.32 -7.57
CA ASP A 466 -6.46 5.12 -7.30
C ASP A 466 -6.20 6.56 -6.77
N GLU A 467 -4.97 7.08 -6.85
CA GLU A 467 -4.67 8.44 -6.37
C GLU A 467 -4.43 9.39 -7.56
N GLU A 468 -5.38 10.29 -7.82
CA GLU A 468 -5.19 11.42 -8.73
C GLU A 468 -4.04 12.31 -8.20
N GLY A 469 -2.82 12.09 -8.70
CA GLY A 469 -1.60 12.79 -8.30
C GLY A 469 -0.33 12.05 -8.78
N PRO A 470 0.88 12.64 -8.65
CA PRO A 470 2.12 11.88 -8.86
C PRO A 470 2.13 10.67 -7.91
N PRO A 471 2.59 9.47 -8.35
CA PRO A 471 2.45 8.24 -7.58
C PRO A 471 3.19 8.38 -6.24
N PRO A 472 2.49 8.45 -5.09
CA PRO A 472 3.14 8.94 -3.88
C PRO A 472 4.06 7.92 -3.23
N ASP A 473 3.91 6.62 -3.51
CA ASP A 473 4.54 5.55 -2.73
C ASP A 473 5.16 4.40 -3.59
N ASP A 474 5.68 4.67 -4.79
CA ASP A 474 6.38 3.63 -5.57
C ASP A 474 7.80 3.37 -5.05
N ILE A 475 7.93 2.52 -4.03
CA ILE A 475 9.21 2.15 -3.41
C ILE A 475 10.14 1.51 -4.43
N ARG A 476 9.60 0.65 -5.31
CA ARG A 476 10.40 -0.08 -6.28
C ARG A 476 11.04 0.85 -7.30
N GLU A 477 10.26 1.75 -7.89
CA GLU A 477 10.77 2.70 -8.88
C GLU A 477 11.66 3.76 -8.22
N ALA A 478 11.30 4.27 -7.05
CA ALA A 478 12.14 5.20 -6.31
C ALA A 478 13.53 4.60 -5.97
N SER A 479 13.57 3.31 -5.60
CA SER A 479 14.82 2.57 -5.39
C SER A 479 15.62 2.39 -6.68
N ARG A 480 14.95 2.12 -7.81
CA ARG A 480 15.60 2.00 -9.13
C ARG A 480 16.20 3.32 -9.59
N GLN A 481 15.53 4.45 -9.37
CA GLN A 481 16.05 5.78 -9.70
C GLN A 481 17.32 6.11 -8.91
N LEU A 482 17.31 5.89 -7.59
CA LEU A 482 18.49 6.09 -6.75
C LEU A 482 19.64 5.16 -7.18
N TYR A 483 19.34 3.88 -7.43
CA TYR A 483 20.33 2.91 -7.93
C TYR A 483 20.97 3.38 -9.24
N ALA A 484 20.16 3.82 -10.20
CA ALA A 484 20.64 4.27 -11.51
C ALA A 484 21.60 5.45 -11.39
N VAL A 485 21.27 6.43 -10.54
CA VAL A 485 22.14 7.59 -10.26
C VAL A 485 23.45 7.16 -9.60
N LEU A 486 23.40 6.32 -8.57
CA LEU A 486 24.60 5.83 -7.88
C LEU A 486 25.54 5.13 -8.85
N ARG A 487 25.01 4.27 -9.71
CA ARG A 487 25.78 3.59 -10.76
C ARG A 487 26.36 4.56 -11.78
N ALA A 488 25.57 5.52 -12.26
CA ALA A 488 26.03 6.53 -13.21
C ALA A 488 27.16 7.41 -12.63
N ARG A 489 27.16 7.63 -11.32
CA ARG A 489 28.21 8.36 -10.60
C ARG A 489 29.43 7.50 -10.24
N GLY A 490 29.43 6.21 -10.59
CA GLY A 490 30.54 5.30 -10.36
C GLY A 490 30.60 4.68 -8.95
N ALA A 491 29.53 4.78 -8.15
CA ALA A 491 29.47 4.12 -6.85
C ALA A 491 29.41 2.59 -6.98
N GLU A 492 29.99 1.91 -6.00
CA GLU A 492 29.76 0.49 -5.78
C GLU A 492 28.35 0.31 -5.19
N ALA A 493 27.38 0.16 -6.08
CA ALA A 493 25.97 -0.01 -5.74
C ALA A 493 25.41 -1.33 -6.26
N ALA A 494 24.46 -1.90 -5.51
CA ALA A 494 23.69 -3.09 -5.84
C ALA A 494 22.19 -2.80 -5.78
N PHE A 495 21.43 -3.47 -6.64
CA PHE A 495 19.98 -3.55 -6.52
C PHE A 495 19.56 -5.02 -6.46
N LEU A 496 18.92 -5.43 -5.36
CA LEU A 496 18.45 -6.79 -5.09
C LEU A 496 16.91 -6.80 -5.16
N PRO A 497 16.31 -7.08 -6.33
CA PRO A 497 14.87 -7.28 -6.42
C PRO A 497 14.48 -8.63 -5.80
N HIS A 498 13.31 -8.70 -5.18
CA HIS A 498 12.76 -9.96 -4.66
C HIS A 498 11.27 -10.10 -4.99
N ALA A 499 10.80 -11.35 -5.10
CA ALA A 499 9.38 -11.66 -5.23
C ALA A 499 8.69 -11.53 -3.86
N GLY A 500 8.13 -10.35 -3.58
CA GLY A 500 7.52 -10.01 -2.30
C GLY A 500 7.08 -8.55 -2.23
N GLY A 501 6.52 -8.18 -1.08
CA GLY A 501 6.06 -6.82 -0.79
C GLY A 501 6.85 -6.16 0.35
N HIS A 502 6.23 -5.20 1.02
CA HIS A 502 6.83 -4.44 2.13
C HIS A 502 6.86 -5.26 3.43
N ASP A 503 7.80 -6.20 3.54
CA ASP A 503 7.70 -7.33 4.47
C ASP A 503 8.96 -7.66 5.29
N GLY A 504 8.82 -7.60 6.61
CA GLY A 504 9.89 -7.94 7.55
C GLY A 504 10.37 -9.40 7.50
N PHE A 505 9.50 -10.34 7.11
CA PHE A 505 9.89 -11.74 6.93
C PHE A 505 10.84 -11.90 5.74
N VAL A 506 10.72 -11.05 4.72
CA VAL A 506 11.63 -11.04 3.56
C VAL A 506 12.91 -10.28 3.92
N TRP A 507 12.79 -9.08 4.51
CA TRP A 507 13.91 -8.20 4.84
C TRP A 507 15.00 -8.86 5.69
N ARG A 508 14.65 -9.82 6.58
CA ARG A 508 15.66 -10.54 7.37
C ARG A 508 16.69 -11.26 6.50
N GLY A 509 16.25 -11.88 5.40
CA GLY A 509 17.11 -12.54 4.43
C GLY A 509 17.87 -11.55 3.56
N GLU A 510 17.18 -10.53 3.05
CA GLU A 510 17.78 -9.50 2.21
C GLU A 510 18.91 -8.74 2.93
N LEU A 511 18.77 -8.48 4.22
CA LEU A 511 19.82 -7.83 5.03
C LEU A 511 21.09 -8.68 5.06
N THR A 512 20.95 -9.97 5.34
CA THR A 512 22.09 -10.89 5.44
C THR A 512 22.76 -11.13 4.07
N GLU A 513 21.97 -11.26 3.00
CA GLU A 513 22.48 -11.32 1.63
C GLU A 513 23.22 -10.03 1.24
N ALA A 514 22.67 -8.86 1.57
CA ALA A 514 23.33 -7.58 1.34
C ALA A 514 24.66 -7.44 2.10
N LEU A 515 24.73 -7.92 3.34
CA LEU A 515 25.97 -7.96 4.12
C LEU A 515 27.01 -8.89 3.49
N LEU A 516 26.60 -10.08 3.06
CA LEU A 516 27.47 -11.02 2.36
C LEU A 516 28.00 -10.42 1.06
N ARG A 517 27.18 -9.66 0.33
CA ARG A 517 27.62 -9.00 -0.90
C ARG A 517 28.68 -7.93 -0.65
N LEU A 518 28.60 -7.21 0.47
CA LEU A 518 29.55 -6.15 0.83
C LEU A 518 30.82 -6.67 1.50
N TYR A 519 30.71 -7.78 2.24
CA TYR A 519 31.73 -8.19 3.21
C TYR A 519 31.96 -9.71 3.31
N GLY A 520 31.31 -10.50 2.44
CA GLY A 520 31.43 -11.95 2.41
C GLY A 520 32.87 -12.40 2.13
N ARG A 521 33.19 -13.61 2.60
CA ARG A 521 34.52 -14.24 2.44
C ARG A 521 34.47 -15.46 1.53
#